data_AF-A0AAU4IBB9-F1
#
_entry.id   AF-A0AAU4IBB9-F1
#
_cell.length_a   1.000
_cell.length_b   1.000
_cell.length_c   1.000
_cell.angle_alpha   90.00
_cell.angle_beta   90.00
_cell.angle_gamma   90.00
#
_symmetry.space_group_name_H-M   'P 1'
#
loop_
_entity.id
_entity.type
_entity.pdbx_description
1 polymer ?
#
loop_
_entity_poly.entity_id
_entity_poly.type
_entity_poly.pdbx_seq_one_letter_code
_entity_poly.pdbx_strand_id
1 'polypeptide(L)'
;MSLYDLEVCIADQPVKAHFTEDVTLPDGRRIRVSAYPDGSIRFRVDGLPYVLTEAYLTGNPEKNQAIMKISPGKQGSNASHNYVEWLESKKQS
;
A
#
# COMPACT_ATOMS: atom_id res chain seq x y z
N MET A 1 -6.63 -39.77 -8.48
CA MET A 1 -5.99 -38.46 -8.20
C MET A 1 -6.41 -37.52 -9.30
N SER A 2 -7.11 -36.46 -8.94
CA SER A 2 -7.80 -35.56 -9.87
C SER A 2 -6.87 -34.42 -10.28
N LEU A 3 -6.92 -33.97 -11.54
CA LEU A 3 -6.14 -32.81 -12.02
C LEU A 3 -6.42 -31.53 -11.21
N TYR A 4 -7.57 -31.46 -10.53
CA TYR A 4 -7.97 -30.36 -9.66
C TYR A 4 -7.12 -30.24 -8.38
N ASP A 5 -6.51 -31.33 -7.90
CA ASP A 5 -5.66 -31.30 -6.71
C ASP A 5 -4.27 -30.68 -6.99
N LEU A 6 -3.86 -30.59 -8.27
CA LEU A 6 -2.56 -30.02 -8.67
C LEU A 6 -2.63 -28.48 -8.83
N GLU A 7 -3.78 -27.94 -9.24
CA GLU A 7 -3.98 -26.50 -9.43
C GLU A 7 -4.06 -25.74 -8.10
N VAL A 8 -4.57 -26.38 -7.04
CA VAL A 8 -4.74 -25.76 -5.72
C VAL A 8 -3.40 -25.51 -5.02
N CYS A 9 -2.34 -26.25 -5.35
CA CYS A 9 -1.04 -26.13 -4.69
C CYS A 9 -0.16 -24.97 -5.21
N ILE A 10 -0.49 -24.37 -6.35
CA ILE A 10 0.33 -23.30 -6.98
C ILE A 10 -0.22 -21.89 -6.72
N ALA A 11 -1.49 -21.75 -6.33
CA ALA A 11 -2.14 -20.44 -6.24
C ALA A 11 -1.91 -19.67 -4.93
N ASP A 12 -1.42 -20.32 -3.86
CA ASP A 12 -1.50 -19.76 -2.50
C ASP A 12 -0.18 -19.71 -1.72
N GLN A 13 0.97 -19.99 -2.36
CA GLN A 13 2.25 -19.69 -1.71
C GLN A 13 2.43 -18.17 -1.67
N PRO A 14 2.66 -17.56 -0.48
CA PRO A 14 2.90 -16.13 -0.41
C PRO A 14 4.12 -15.80 -1.26
N VAL A 15 3.90 -15.06 -2.35
CA VAL A 15 4.97 -14.66 -3.27
C VAL A 15 6.01 -13.93 -2.43
N LYS A 16 7.22 -14.49 -2.34
CA LYS A 16 8.29 -13.88 -1.55
C LYS A 16 8.84 -12.69 -2.31
N ALA A 17 8.86 -11.52 -1.68
CA ALA A 17 9.52 -10.36 -2.25
C ALA A 17 11.03 -10.66 -2.42
N HIS A 18 11.57 -10.35 -3.60
CA HIS A 18 13.02 -10.47 -3.84
C HIS A 18 13.77 -9.20 -3.42
N PHE A 19 13.05 -8.11 -3.22
CA PHE A 19 13.57 -6.83 -2.73
C PHE A 19 12.62 -6.23 -1.71
N THR A 20 13.17 -5.70 -0.62
CA THR A 20 12.41 -4.87 0.32
C THR A 20 13.26 -3.74 0.87
N GLU A 21 12.66 -2.55 0.99
CA GLU A 21 13.31 -1.37 1.56
C GLU A 21 12.35 -0.64 2.50
N ASP A 22 12.87 -0.13 3.61
CA ASP A 22 12.13 0.68 4.58
C ASP A 22 12.58 2.15 4.48
N VAL A 23 11.62 3.05 4.31
CA VAL A 23 11.81 4.50 4.28
C VAL A 23 11.14 5.09 5.50
N THR A 24 11.89 5.86 6.28
CA THR A 24 11.36 6.65 7.40
C THR A 24 11.14 8.09 6.91
N LEU A 25 9.91 8.57 7.00
CA LEU A 25 9.54 9.94 6.66
C LEU A 25 9.95 10.92 7.78
N PRO A 26 10.09 12.21 7.48
CA PRO A 26 10.45 13.23 8.49
C PRO A 26 9.49 13.30 9.68
N ASP A 27 8.23 12.90 9.51
CA ASP A 27 7.24 12.84 10.60
C ASP A 27 7.24 11.50 11.37
N GLY A 28 8.22 10.64 11.11
CA GLY A 28 8.39 9.35 11.77
C GLY A 28 7.57 8.20 11.18
N ARG A 29 6.68 8.45 10.21
CA ARG A 29 5.96 7.37 9.52
C ARG A 29 6.93 6.50 8.72
N ARG A 30 6.59 5.21 8.57
CA ARG A 30 7.38 4.25 7.79
C ARG A 30 6.64 3.81 6.54
N ILE A 31 7.37 3.73 5.45
CA ILE A 31 6.93 3.11 4.19
C ILE A 31 7.83 1.90 3.94
N ARG A 32 7.25 0.73 3.72
CA ARG A 32 7.96 -0.44 3.21
C ARG A 32 7.63 -0.66 1.76
N VAL A 33 8.64 -0.63 0.90
CA VAL A 33 8.55 -0.97 -0.51
C VAL A 33 8.93 -2.44 -0.67
N SER A 34 8.21 -3.19 -1.49
CA SER A 34 8.52 -4.58 -1.80
C SER A 34 8.31 -4.84 -3.29
N ALA A 35 9.29 -5.47 -3.93
CA ALA A 35 9.19 -5.92 -5.31
C ALA A 35 9.20 -7.45 -5.37
N TYR A 36 8.35 -7.99 -6.23
CA TYR A 36 8.09 -9.43 -6.34
C TYR A 36 8.54 -9.97 -7.70
N PRO A 37 8.85 -11.27 -7.81
CA PRO A 37 9.30 -11.88 -9.07
C PRO A 37 8.33 -11.75 -10.25
N ASP A 38 7.04 -11.52 -9.99
CA ASP A 38 6.01 -11.29 -11.02
C ASP A 38 5.99 -9.84 -11.55
N GLY A 39 6.90 -8.99 -11.08
CA GLY A 39 6.99 -7.58 -11.46
C GLY A 39 6.06 -6.66 -10.66
N SER A 40 5.23 -7.19 -9.76
CA SER A 40 4.39 -6.37 -8.89
C SER A 40 5.23 -5.63 -7.83
N ILE A 41 4.76 -4.45 -7.45
CA ILE A 41 5.36 -3.60 -6.41
C ILE A 41 4.30 -3.30 -5.37
N ARG A 42 4.61 -3.53 -4.09
CA ARG A 42 3.74 -3.23 -2.95
C ARG A 42 4.34 -2.14 -2.08
N PHE A 43 3.50 -1.19 -1.70
CA PHE A 43 3.80 -0.18 -0.69
C PHE A 43 2.98 -0.46 0.57
N ARG A 44 3.65 -0.64 1.71
CA ARG A 44 3.02 -0.69 3.04
C ARG A 44 3.31 0.63 3.74
N VAL A 45 2.27 1.39 4.07
CA VAL A 45 2.41 2.69 4.74
C VAL A 45 1.80 2.60 6.13
N ASP A 46 2.60 2.95 7.14
CA ASP A 46 2.15 2.99 8.54
C ASP A 46 1.41 4.30 8.86
N GLY A 47 0.69 4.32 9.99
CA GLY A 47 -0.04 5.52 10.43
C GLY A 47 -1.33 5.76 9.65
N LEU A 48 -2.10 4.69 9.45
CA LEU A 48 -3.47 4.75 8.90
C LEU A 48 -4.32 5.76 9.68
N PRO A 49 -5.30 6.40 9.02
CA PRO A 49 -5.93 5.99 7.76
C PRO A 49 -5.43 6.73 6.52
N TYR A 50 -5.43 6.07 5.35
CA TYR A 50 -5.12 6.68 4.04
C TYR A 50 -6.19 6.40 3.01
N VAL A 51 -6.33 7.32 2.05
CA VAL A 51 -7.16 7.16 0.85
C VAL A 51 -6.29 7.36 -0.38
N LEU A 52 -6.46 6.53 -1.41
CA LEU A 52 -5.88 6.74 -2.73
C LEU A 52 -6.63 7.90 -3.42
N THR A 53 -5.92 8.99 -3.65
CA THR A 53 -6.45 10.23 -4.24
C THR A 53 -6.06 10.44 -5.69
N GLU A 54 -5.01 9.75 -6.16
CA GLU A 54 -4.54 9.81 -7.53
C GLU A 54 -3.94 8.45 -7.90
N ALA A 55 -4.27 7.97 -9.10
CA ALA A 55 -3.64 6.83 -9.73
C ALA A 55 -3.50 7.12 -11.22
N TYR A 56 -2.26 7.25 -11.68
CA TYR A 56 -1.92 7.52 -13.07
C TYR A 56 -0.98 6.43 -13.57
N LEU A 57 -1.39 5.74 -14.63
CA LEU A 57 -0.62 4.66 -15.25
C LEU A 57 -0.50 4.99 -16.74
N THR A 58 0.72 5.26 -17.21
CA THR A 58 0.98 5.46 -18.64
C THR A 58 1.91 4.43 -19.21
N GLY A 59 1.43 3.75 -20.25
CA GLY A 59 2.22 2.83 -21.08
C GLY A 59 2.84 3.47 -22.33
N ASN A 60 2.92 4.81 -22.41
CA ASN A 60 3.62 5.47 -23.52
C ASN A 60 5.14 5.31 -23.31
N PRO A 61 5.91 4.82 -24.31
CA PRO A 61 7.36 4.71 -24.25
C PRO A 61 8.10 5.98 -23.81
N GLU A 62 7.56 7.17 -24.11
CA GLU A 62 8.17 8.45 -23.73
C GLU A 62 7.83 8.90 -22.30
N LYS A 63 6.78 8.32 -21.69
CA LYS A 63 6.28 8.68 -20.36
C LYS A 63 5.87 7.42 -19.60
N ASN A 64 6.78 6.47 -19.45
CA ASN A 64 6.49 5.20 -18.79
C ASN A 64 6.57 5.37 -17.26
N GLN A 65 5.46 5.76 -16.63
CA GLN A 65 5.39 6.06 -15.21
C GLN A 65 4.09 5.54 -14.60
N ALA A 66 4.22 5.02 -13.38
CA ALA A 66 3.10 4.77 -12.48
C ALA A 66 3.21 5.77 -11.32
N ILE A 67 2.22 6.64 -11.17
CA ILE A 67 2.15 7.63 -10.10
C ILE A 67 0.92 7.32 -9.25
N MET A 68 1.12 7.19 -7.93
CA MET A 68 0.06 7.00 -6.97
C MET A 68 0.19 8.02 -5.85
N LYS A 69 -0.93 8.65 -5.47
CA LYS A 69 -0.97 9.58 -4.34
C LYS A 69 -1.97 9.12 -3.29
N ILE A 70 -1.50 8.94 -2.07
CA ILE A 70 -2.35 8.70 -0.91
C ILE A 70 -2.37 9.93 0.01
N SER A 71 -3.49 10.14 0.69
CA SER A 71 -3.60 11.19 1.71
C SER A 71 -4.24 10.64 3.00
N PRO A 72 -3.82 11.11 4.19
CA PRO A 72 -4.64 10.98 5.39
C PRO A 72 -6.01 11.58 5.05
N GLY A 73 -7.09 10.81 5.17
CA GLY A 73 -8.39 11.20 4.63
C GLY A 73 -8.79 12.64 5.01
N LYS A 74 -9.30 13.43 4.05
CA LYS A 74 -9.93 14.72 4.36
C LYS A 74 -11.28 14.49 5.05
N GLN A 75 -11.72 15.46 5.85
CA GLN A 75 -13.04 15.49 6.49
C GLN A 75 -14.13 15.03 5.51
N GLY A 76 -14.87 13.98 5.86
CA GLY A 76 -15.93 13.40 5.02
C GLY A 76 -15.59 12.08 4.31
N SER A 77 -14.36 11.58 4.44
CA SER A 77 -13.99 10.22 4.00
C SER A 77 -14.30 9.20 5.11
N ASN A 78 -14.57 7.91 4.83
CA ASN A 78 -14.61 6.87 5.89
C ASN A 78 -13.26 6.72 6.62
N ALA A 79 -12.17 7.15 5.98
CA ALA A 79 -10.86 7.33 6.59
C ALA A 79 -10.79 8.54 7.55
N SER A 80 -11.70 9.52 7.48
CA SER A 80 -11.62 10.74 8.30
C SER A 80 -12.09 10.56 9.74
N HIS A 81 -13.03 9.66 9.99
CA HIS A 81 -13.50 9.35 11.36
C HIS A 81 -12.35 8.89 12.25
N ASN A 82 -11.53 7.95 11.78
CA ASN A 82 -10.41 7.41 12.54
C ASN A 82 -9.31 8.45 12.85
N TYR A 83 -9.06 9.42 11.96
CA TYR A 83 -8.02 10.43 12.17
C TYR A 83 -8.45 11.50 13.17
N VAL A 84 -9.70 11.96 13.09
CA VAL A 84 -10.25 12.94 14.04
C VAL A 84 -10.33 12.32 15.44
N GLU A 85 -10.86 11.10 15.58
CA GLU A 85 -10.90 10.37 16.86
C GLU A 85 -9.49 10.16 17.45
N TRP A 86 -8.51 9.80 16.62
CA TRP A 86 -7.12 9.68 17.06
C TRP A 86 -6.55 11.01 17.55
N LEU A 87 -6.75 12.11 16.82
CA LEU A 87 -6.30 13.45 17.25
C LEU A 87 -6.96 13.89 18.57
N GLU A 88 -8.24 13.58 18.78
CA GLU A 88 -8.95 13.90 20.02
C GLU A 88 -8.41 13.11 21.22
N SER A 89 -8.10 11.82 21.04
CA SER A 89 -7.48 10.99 22.08
C SER A 89 -6.11 11.53 22.56
N LYS A 90 -5.36 12.15 21.65
CA LYS A 90 -4.05 12.76 21.92
C LYS A 90 -4.12 14.11 22.61
N LYS A 91 -5.28 14.77 22.62
CA LYS A 91 -5.50 16.05 23.31
C LYS A 91 -5.95 15.89 24.75
N GLN A 92 -6.41 14.70 25.14
CA GLN A 92 -6.90 14.38 26.50
C GLN A 92 -5.84 13.68 27.37
N SER A 93 -4.60 13.55 26.90
CA SER A 93 -3.46 12.95 27.61
C SER A 93 -2.36 13.95 27.93
#